data_AF-A0A2Z5JPM4-F1
#
_entry.id   AF-A0A2Z5JPM4-F1
#
_cell.length_a   1.000
_cell.length_b   1.000
_cell.length_c   1.000
_cell.angle_alpha   90.00
_cell.angle_beta   90.00
_cell.angle_gamma   90.00
#
_symmetry.space_group_name_H-M   'P 1'
#
loop_
_entity.id
_entity.type
_entity.pdbx_description
1 polymer ?
#
loop_
_entity_poly.entity_id
_entity_poly.type
_entity_poly.pdbx_seq_one_letter_code
_entity_poly.pdbx_strand_id
1 'polypeptide(L)'
;MPLVITESPSRQLGVDVEPAPAEGTMAQVVPLLHPAERARVEAAEAGARAGVFAALWARKEAYLKGLGTGPGRDLAADVTRPPFF
;
A
#
# COMPACT_ATOMS: atom_id res chain seq x y z
N MET A 1 -12.62 -17.17 -2.70
CA MET A 1 -12.23 -16.34 -1.54
C MET A 1 -10.74 -16.53 -1.34
N PRO A 2 -9.93 -15.46 -1.30
CA PRO A 2 -8.51 -15.59 -0.95
C PRO A 2 -8.38 -15.93 0.54
N LEU A 3 -7.60 -16.96 0.85
CA LEU A 3 -7.17 -17.29 2.22
C LEU A 3 -5.72 -16.84 2.36
N VAL A 4 -5.44 -15.99 3.36
CA VAL A 4 -4.09 -15.57 3.70
C VAL A 4 -3.81 -15.98 5.14
N ILE A 5 -2.79 -16.81 5.34
CA ILE A 5 -2.31 -17.23 6.65
C ILE A 5 -0.93 -16.61 6.84
N THR A 6 -0.70 -16.02 8.01
CA THR A 6 0.60 -15.49 8.40
C THR A 6 0.91 -15.89 9.84
N GLU A 7 2.17 -16.19 10.13
CA GLU A 7 2.65 -16.52 11.46
C GLU A 7 3.98 -15.81 11.72
N SER A 8 4.15 -15.27 12.93
CA SER A 8 5.41 -14.75 13.40
C SER A 8 5.55 -15.05 14.89
N PRO A 9 6.64 -15.71 15.30
CA PRO A 9 6.80 -16.14 16.69
C PRO A 9 7.21 -15.01 17.64
N SER A 10 7.65 -13.85 17.13
CA SER A 10 8.24 -12.81 18.00
C SER A 10 8.09 -11.36 17.52
N ARG A 11 7.51 -11.13 16.34
CA ARG A 11 7.35 -9.78 15.78
C ARG A 11 5.91 -9.52 15.35
N GLN A 12 5.49 -8.27 15.49
CA GLN A 12 4.22 -7.82 14.92
C GLN A 12 4.26 -7.97 13.39
N LEU A 13 3.15 -8.47 12.84
CA LEU A 13 2.93 -8.61 11.41
C LEU A 13 1.66 -7.85 11.06
N GLY A 14 1.72 -7.07 9.99
CA GLY A 14 0.53 -6.56 9.33
C GLY A 14 0.41 -7.23 7.97
N VAL A 15 -0.82 -7.57 7.63
CA VAL A 15 -1.18 -8.21 6.36
C VAL A 15 -2.35 -7.45 5.77
N ASP A 16 -2.29 -7.26 4.46
CA ASP A 16 -3.34 -6.60 3.72
C ASP A 16 -3.47 -7.17 2.32
N VAL A 17 -4.70 -7.19 1.79
CA VAL A 17 -5.03 -7.69 0.46
C VAL A 17 -6.00 -6.70 -0.17
N GLU A 18 -5.59 -6.13 -1.30
CA GLU A 18 -6.35 -5.08 -1.96
C GLU A 18 -6.72 -5.50 -3.38
N PRO A 19 -8.00 -5.37 -3.79
CA PRO A 19 -8.34 -5.42 -5.20
C PRO A 19 -7.78 -4.19 -5.92
N ALA A 20 -7.72 -4.25 -7.26
CA ALA A 20 -7.51 -3.04 -8.05
C ALA A 20 -8.67 -2.06 -7.76
N PRO A 21 -8.40 -0.81 -7.34
CA PRO A 21 -9.46 0.12 -7.00
C PRO A 21 -10.11 0.72 -8.26
N ALA A 22 -11.27 1.35 -8.07
CA ALA A 22 -11.79 2.29 -9.05
C ALA A 22 -10.90 3.53 -9.17
N GLU A 23 -10.87 4.16 -10.34
CA GLU A 23 -10.03 5.34 -10.62
C GLU A 23 -10.30 6.50 -9.65
N GLY A 24 -11.56 6.72 -9.27
CA GLY A 24 -11.94 7.80 -8.34
C GLY A 24 -11.33 7.66 -6.95
N THR A 25 -11.24 6.43 -6.43
CA THR A 25 -10.58 6.15 -5.14
C THR A 25 -9.09 6.42 -5.24
N MET A 26 -8.44 5.95 -6.31
CA MET A 26 -7.02 6.19 -6.55
C MET A 26 -6.71 7.69 -6.61
N ALA A 27 -7.52 8.47 -7.33
CA ALA A 27 -7.34 9.91 -7.47
C ALA A 27 -7.41 10.67 -6.14
N GLN A 28 -8.17 10.18 -5.16
CA GLN A 28 -8.27 10.78 -3.82
C GLN A 28 -7.09 10.41 -2.92
N VAL A 29 -6.59 9.17 -3.02
CA VAL A 29 -5.59 8.63 -2.10
C VAL A 29 -4.16 8.94 -2.56
N VAL A 30 -3.88 8.88 -3.86
CA VAL A 30 -2.52 9.12 -4.39
C VAL A 30 -1.93 10.46 -3.90
N PRO A 31 -2.66 11.59 -3.91
CA PRO A 31 -2.13 12.87 -3.41
C PRO A 31 -1.75 12.87 -1.92
N LEU A 32 -2.17 11.88 -1.13
CA LEU A 32 -1.87 11.76 0.29
C LEU A 32 -0.61 10.91 0.56
N LEU A 33 -0.16 10.09 -0.40
CA LEU A 33 0.99 9.19 -0.24
C LEU A 33 2.32 9.94 -0.12
N HIS A 34 3.42 9.25 0.19
CA HIS A 34 4.74 9.87 0.13
C HIS A 34 5.09 10.28 -1.33
N PRO A 35 5.74 11.43 -1.62
CA PRO A 35 6.01 11.88 -2.99
C PRO A 35 6.68 10.84 -3.91
N ALA A 36 7.63 10.05 -3.39
CA ALA A 36 8.26 8.97 -4.13
C ALA A 36 7.30 7.85 -4.56
N GLU A 37 6.25 7.59 -3.78
CA GLU A 37 5.22 6.60 -4.11
C GLU A 37 4.23 7.16 -5.14
N ARG A 38 3.88 8.45 -5.03
CA ARG A 38 3.07 9.15 -6.05
C ARG A 38 3.73 9.06 -7.41
N ALA A 39 5.02 9.43 -7.48
CA ALA A 39 5.80 9.37 -8.71
C ALA A 39 5.82 7.95 -9.31
N ARG A 40 5.83 6.90 -8.49
CA ARG A 40 5.77 5.50 -8.96
C ARG A 40 4.43 5.16 -9.61
N VAL A 41 3.32 5.62 -9.04
CA VAL A 41 1.97 5.41 -9.60
C VAL A 41 1.81 6.23 -10.88
N GLU A 42 2.27 7.47 -10.88
CA GLU A 42 2.19 8.39 -12.03
C GLU A 42 3.02 7.89 -13.22
N ALA A 43 4.23 7.37 -12.96
CA ALA A 43 5.12 6.82 -13.97
C ALA A 43 4.63 5.48 -14.59
N ALA A 44 3.62 4.84 -14.01
CA ALA A 44 3.05 3.62 -14.57
C ALA A 44 2.22 3.93 -15.83
N GLU A 45 2.27 3.01 -16.80
CA GLU A 45 1.37 3.00 -17.96
C GLU A 45 -0.09 3.04 -17.51
N ALA A 46 -0.96 3.75 -18.26
CA ALA A 46 -2.34 3.99 -17.85
C ALA A 46 -3.11 2.70 -17.49
N GLY A 47 -2.94 1.63 -18.29
CA GLY A 47 -3.57 0.33 -18.04
C GLY A 47 -3.00 -0.45 -16.86
N ALA A 48 -1.79 -0.13 -16.40
CA ALA A 48 -1.13 -0.79 -15.27
C ALA A 48 -1.27 0.00 -13.95
N ARG A 49 -1.64 1.28 -14.03
CA ARG A 49 -1.63 2.22 -12.90
C ARG A 49 -2.45 1.76 -11.71
N ALA A 50 -3.67 1.25 -11.94
CA ALA A 50 -4.52 0.74 -10.86
C ALA A 50 -3.90 -0.46 -10.13
N GLY A 51 -3.25 -1.37 -10.86
CA GLY A 51 -2.54 -2.51 -10.26
C GLY A 51 -1.29 -2.09 -9.49
N VAL A 52 -0.52 -1.13 -10.02
CA VAL A 52 0.64 -0.55 -9.33
C VAL A 52 0.22 0.14 -8.04
N PHE A 53 -0.87 0.91 -8.07
CA PHE A 53 -1.45 1.52 -6.88
C PHE A 53 -1.90 0.45 -5.87
N ALA A 54 -2.67 -0.56 -6.29
CA ALA A 54 -3.18 -1.59 -5.36
C ALA A 54 -2.05 -2.33 -4.65
N ALA A 55 -0.99 -2.70 -5.37
CA ALA A 55 0.18 -3.33 -4.78
C ALA A 55 0.91 -2.41 -3.79
N LEU A 56 0.95 -1.10 -4.07
CA LEU A 56 1.52 -0.11 -3.16
C LEU A 56 0.67 0.09 -1.92
N TRP A 57 -0.64 0.23 -2.11
CA TRP A 57 -1.61 0.42 -1.05
C TRP A 57 -1.61 -0.77 -0.09
N ALA A 58 -1.62 -2.00 -0.61
CA ALA A 58 -1.51 -3.20 0.21
C ALA A 58 -0.23 -3.22 1.08
N ARG A 59 0.92 -2.76 0.53
CA ARG A 59 2.15 -2.64 1.34
C ARG A 59 2.04 -1.55 2.41
N LYS A 60 1.41 -0.43 2.09
CA LYS A 60 1.21 0.69 3.02
C LYS A 60 0.34 0.24 4.20
N GLU A 61 -0.80 -0.35 3.91
CA GLU A 61 -1.73 -0.86 4.92
C GLU A 61 -1.12 -2.00 5.74
N ALA A 62 -0.41 -2.94 5.11
CA ALA A 62 0.32 -3.98 5.83
C ALA A 62 1.37 -3.39 6.79
N TYR A 63 2.13 -2.38 6.37
CA TYR A 63 3.08 -1.69 7.25
C TYR A 63 2.39 -1.00 8.43
N LEU A 64 1.34 -0.22 8.18
CA LEU A 64 0.60 0.51 9.23
C LEU A 64 -0.06 -0.44 10.23
N LYS A 65 -0.63 -1.56 9.76
CA LYS A 65 -1.16 -2.63 10.61
C LYS A 65 -0.05 -3.27 11.45
N GLY A 66 1.12 -3.51 10.87
CA GLY A 66 2.28 -4.07 11.56
C GLY A 66 2.86 -3.16 12.64
N LEU A 67 2.71 -1.84 12.53
CA LEU A 67 3.10 -0.88 13.57
C LEU A 67 2.10 -0.78 14.72
N GLY A 68 0.86 -1.26 14.54
CA GLY A 68 -0.21 -1.11 15.52
C GLY A 68 -0.69 0.33 15.72
N THR A 69 -0.34 1.26 14.83
CA THR A 69 -0.70 2.69 14.95
C THR A 69 -2.13 3.02 14.53
N GLY A 70 -2.83 2.06 13.91
CA GLY A 70 -4.13 2.30 13.28
C GLY A 70 -4.06 3.39 12.19
N PRO A 71 -5.21 3.94 11.76
CA PRO A 71 -5.29 4.95 10.69
C PRO A 71 -4.79 6.35 11.10
N GLY A 72 -4.24 6.51 12.31
CA GLY A 72 -3.85 7.83 12.84
C GLY A 72 -2.50 8.35 12.33
N ARG A 73 -1.75 7.56 11.56
CA ARG A 73 -0.45 7.95 11.02
C ARG A 73 -0.59 8.54 9.62
N ASP A 74 0.10 9.65 9.36
CA ASP A 74 0.15 10.30 8.05
C ASP A 74 0.72 9.34 6.97
N LEU A 75 0.00 9.20 5.86
CA LEU A 75 0.37 8.35 4.73
C LEU A 75 1.66 8.80 4.03
N ALA A 76 2.04 10.07 4.19
CA ALA A 76 3.28 10.62 3.68
C ALA A 76 4.47 10.41 4.62
N ALA A 77 4.27 9.95 5.86
CA ALA A 77 5.33 9.87 6.87
C ALA A 77 6.41 8.83 6.53
N ASP A 78 6.07 7.77 5.79
CA ASP A 78 7.02 6.73 5.38
C ASP A 78 6.83 6.36 3.93
N VAL A 79 7.92 5.95 3.31
CA VAL A 79 7.92 5.32 2.00
C VAL A 79 8.00 3.81 2.17
N THR A 80 7.02 3.09 1.62
CA THR A 80 7.12 1.64 1.46
C THR A 80 7.77 1.33 0.12
N ARG A 81 8.70 0.39 0.13
CA ARG A 81 9.37 -0.06 -1.09
C ARG A 81 8.93 -1.49 -1.41
N PRO A 82 8.87 -1.86 -2.69
CA PRO A 82 8.71 -3.26 -3.07
C PRO A 82 9.83 -4.09 -2.42
N PRO A 83 9.54 -5.32 -1.96
CA PRO A 83 10.57 -6.22 -1.49
C PRO A 83 11.49 -6.54 -2.67
N PHE A 84 12.74 -6.08 -2.59
CA PHE A 84 13.88 -6.32 -3.48
C PHE A 84 13.58 -6.31 -5.01
N PHE A 85 14.09 -5.28 -5.69
CA PHE A 85 14.49 -5.36 -7.10
C PHE A 85 16.02 -5.34 -7.14
#